data_AF-A0A9N8DHJ7-F1
#
_entry.id   AF-A0A9N8DHJ7-F1
#
_cell.length_a   1.000
_cell.length_b   1.000
_cell.length_c   1.000
_cell.angle_alpha   90.00
_cell.angle_beta   90.00
_cell.angle_gamma   90.00
#
_symmetry.space_group_name_H-M   'P 1'
#
loop_
_entity.id
_entity.type
_entity.pdbx_description
1 polymer ?
#
loop_
_entity_poly.entity_id
_entity_poly.type
_entity_poly.pdbx_seq_one_letter_code
_entity_poly.pdbx_strand_id
1 'polypeptide(L)'
;MPLHLSSIPCLLMALVVLSSHFCGSMAFAPTTGTSSMSTNKPSVIGMAPLISPTTTTMSAITTTTNSMSEEASPRKHEQARQDWIERSVSYYSKVMREERRRTIGQLPDVVVDTPQYQEEFVLLAKKHYFAIRKVKDGKFTQAETLYRKIIEEILHNTDEQECDHAKLAVTTLLLALLTKRMGDPKKTRSVFLQFFRIAVLEREGDTECACSAKVLQAYALFEMQQGNSFKSVELVKKALDFDKTLAPVLKWKQFRDAQHGKLKSRRQQQQHHHQRSFATQTPAP
;
A
#
# COMPACT_ATOMS: atom_id res chain seq x y z
N MET A 1 -9.30 11.98 -32.31
CA MET A 1 -10.00 11.10 -31.35
C MET A 1 -9.24 11.11 -30.04
N PRO A 2 -9.74 11.76 -28.97
CA PRO A 2 -9.03 11.82 -27.71
C PRO A 2 -9.32 10.58 -26.87
N LEU A 3 -8.26 9.86 -26.46
CA LEU A 3 -8.35 8.70 -25.58
C LEU A 3 -8.56 9.17 -24.13
N HIS A 4 -9.72 8.86 -23.56
CA HIS A 4 -10.03 9.06 -22.14
C HIS A 4 -9.16 8.16 -21.25
N LEU A 5 -8.16 8.74 -20.58
CA LEU A 5 -7.36 8.12 -19.52
C LEU A 5 -8.01 8.30 -18.13
N SER A 6 -9.26 7.87 -17.97
CA SER A 6 -10.00 8.01 -16.71
C SER A 6 -10.38 6.65 -16.09
N SER A 7 -9.42 5.91 -15.52
CA SER A 7 -9.78 4.82 -14.57
C SER A 7 -8.65 4.18 -13.73
N ILE A 8 -7.48 4.80 -13.57
CA ILE A 8 -6.40 4.25 -12.73
C ILE A 8 -5.96 5.13 -11.52
N PRO A 9 -6.54 6.30 -11.17
CA PRO A 9 -6.06 7.00 -9.98
C PRO A 9 -6.73 6.59 -8.66
N CYS A 10 -7.92 5.98 -8.58
CA CYS A 10 -8.62 5.96 -7.28
C CYS A 10 -7.97 5.10 -6.19
N LEU A 11 -7.41 3.93 -6.51
CA LEU A 11 -6.77 3.08 -5.51
C LEU A 11 -5.36 3.59 -5.15
N LEU A 12 -4.64 4.16 -6.13
CA LEU A 12 -3.36 4.83 -5.88
C LEU A 12 -3.54 6.17 -5.16
N MET A 13 -4.62 6.92 -5.42
CA MET A 13 -4.96 8.15 -4.71
C MET A 13 -5.47 7.85 -3.31
N ALA A 14 -6.16 6.74 -3.06
CA ALA A 14 -6.46 6.33 -1.68
C ALA A 14 -5.16 5.95 -0.93
N LEU A 15 -4.23 5.26 -1.60
CA LEU A 15 -2.88 4.96 -1.09
C LEU A 15 -2.03 6.23 -0.86
N VAL A 16 -2.13 7.21 -1.75
CA VAL A 16 -1.42 8.49 -1.68
C VAL A 16 -2.07 9.39 -0.64
N VAL A 17 -3.39 9.61 -0.63
CA VAL A 17 -4.11 10.45 0.35
C VAL A 17 -4.00 9.92 1.79
N LEU A 18 -3.95 8.58 1.99
CA LEU A 18 -3.63 8.00 3.30
C LEU A 18 -2.15 8.16 3.70
N SER A 19 -1.27 8.48 2.75
CA SER A 19 0.15 8.79 2.97
C SER A 19 0.41 10.31 3.05
N SER A 20 -0.39 11.14 2.37
CA SER A 20 -0.21 12.59 2.24
C SER A 20 -0.58 13.37 3.51
N HIS A 21 -1.44 12.83 4.36
CA HIS A 21 -1.73 13.46 5.66
C HIS A 21 -0.63 13.29 6.72
N PHE A 22 0.47 12.59 6.41
CA PHE A 22 1.59 12.43 7.35
C PHE A 22 2.97 12.46 6.68
N CYS A 23 3.07 13.01 5.48
CA CYS A 23 4.37 13.35 4.89
C CYS A 23 4.69 14.82 5.23
N GLY A 24 4.84 15.10 6.53
CA GLY A 24 5.65 16.25 6.94
C GLY A 24 7.08 16.00 6.43
N SER A 25 7.56 16.89 5.58
CA SER A 25 8.91 17.00 5.03
C SER A 25 9.94 15.99 5.55
N MET A 26 10.03 14.82 4.91
CA MET A 26 11.30 14.11 4.83
C MET A 26 11.89 14.39 3.45
N ALA A 27 12.57 15.53 3.35
CA ALA A 27 13.56 15.73 2.31
C ALA A 27 14.62 14.65 2.48
N PHE A 28 14.66 13.67 1.57
CA PHE A 28 15.78 12.77 1.43
C PHE A 28 16.98 13.59 0.94
N ALA A 29 17.81 14.06 1.88
CA ALA A 29 19.15 14.50 1.56
C ALA A 29 19.96 13.27 1.10
N PRO A 30 20.66 13.33 -0.05
CA PRO A 30 21.57 12.26 -0.43
C PRO A 30 22.76 12.26 0.53
N THR A 31 22.90 11.20 1.33
CA THR A 31 24.12 10.94 2.09
C THR A 31 25.22 10.54 1.12
N THR A 32 25.98 11.51 0.63
CA THR A 32 27.30 11.27 0.02
C THR A 32 28.28 10.95 1.14
N GLY A 33 28.61 9.68 1.32
CA GLY A 33 29.71 9.24 2.17
C GLY A 33 31.05 9.54 1.49
N THR A 34 31.62 10.71 1.77
CA THR A 34 33.03 11.01 1.49
C THR A 34 33.85 10.65 2.72
N SER A 35 34.65 9.58 2.64
CA SER A 35 35.76 9.35 3.57
C SER A 35 36.84 10.39 3.30
N SER A 36 37.02 11.32 4.23
CA SER A 36 38.24 12.13 4.33
C SER A 36 38.87 11.93 5.70
N MET A 37 40.19 11.75 5.70
CA MET A 37 40.99 11.58 6.89
C MET A 37 40.98 12.87 7.73
N SER A 38 40.68 12.73 9.02
CA SER A 38 40.64 13.84 9.98
C SER A 38 41.99 13.93 10.71
N THR A 39 42.65 15.08 10.60
CA THR A 39 43.73 15.50 11.48
C THR A 39 43.23 16.59 12.42
N ASN A 40 43.50 16.38 13.71
CA ASN A 40 43.18 17.22 14.87
C ASN A 40 43.54 18.71 14.73
N LYS A 41 42.68 19.60 15.26
CA LYS A 41 43.08 20.72 16.16
C LYS A 41 41.88 21.38 16.87
N PRO A 42 42.06 21.97 18.07
CA PRO A 42 40.98 22.43 18.95
C PRO A 42 40.85 23.97 19.07
N SER A 43 39.76 24.36 19.76
CA SER A 43 39.54 25.61 20.48
C SER A 43 39.03 26.82 19.68
N VAL A 44 37.89 27.41 20.11
CA VAL A 44 37.84 28.70 20.81
C VAL A 44 36.39 28.97 21.26
N ILE A 45 36.28 29.39 22.53
CA ILE A 45 35.11 29.89 23.25
C ILE A 45 34.80 31.31 22.78
N GLY A 46 33.53 31.61 22.50
CA GLY A 46 33.05 32.98 22.24
C GLY A 46 31.68 33.20 22.88
N MET A 47 31.62 34.12 23.84
CA MET A 47 30.43 34.53 24.60
C MET A 47 29.74 35.76 23.97
N ALA A 48 28.40 35.74 23.98
CA ALA A 48 27.43 36.86 24.09
C ALA A 48 27.43 37.96 22.99
N PRO A 49 26.44 38.90 22.89
CA PRO A 49 25.25 39.18 23.72
C PRO A 49 23.91 39.45 22.96
N LEU A 50 22.85 39.70 23.77
CA LEU A 50 21.64 40.58 23.63
C LEU A 50 21.31 41.19 22.23
N ILE A 51 20.08 41.41 21.77
CA ILE A 51 18.96 42.23 22.30
C ILE A 51 17.72 41.96 21.40
N SER A 52 16.50 41.89 21.95
CA SER A 52 15.26 42.57 21.48
C SER A 52 13.98 41.83 21.93
N PRO A 53 13.17 42.42 22.82
CA PRO A 53 11.81 41.98 23.10
C PRO A 53 10.82 42.67 22.16
N THR A 54 10.07 41.89 21.38
CA THR A 54 8.94 42.38 20.59
C THR A 54 7.70 42.45 21.49
N THR A 55 7.37 43.67 21.91
CA THR A 55 6.14 44.02 22.61
C THR A 55 4.93 43.71 21.71
N THR A 56 4.21 42.63 21.99
CA THR A 56 2.94 42.33 21.33
C THR A 56 1.80 42.75 22.26
N THR A 57 1.11 43.81 21.86
CA THR A 57 -0.07 44.38 22.49
C THR A 57 -1.17 43.34 22.64
N MET A 58 -1.52 42.99 23.88
CA MET A 58 -2.71 42.19 24.18
C MET A 58 -3.93 43.12 24.20
N SER A 59 -4.74 43.08 23.14
CA SER A 59 -6.10 43.58 23.19
C SER A 59 -6.98 42.49 23.82
N ALA A 60 -7.33 42.70 25.09
CA ALA A 60 -8.35 41.92 25.78
C ALA A 60 -9.72 42.24 25.16
N ILE A 61 -10.20 41.35 24.29
CA ILE A 61 -11.61 41.30 23.90
C ILE A 61 -12.26 40.28 24.83
N THR A 62 -12.96 40.76 25.84
CA THR A 62 -13.90 39.98 26.65
C THR A 62 -15.12 39.65 25.79
N THR A 63 -15.00 38.63 24.94
CA THR A 63 -16.17 38.01 24.31
C THR A 63 -16.82 37.10 25.35
N THR A 64 -17.87 37.61 25.98
CA THR A 64 -18.86 36.82 26.70
C THR A 64 -19.55 35.89 25.71
N THR A 65 -18.92 34.75 25.42
CA THR A 65 -19.56 33.68 24.66
C THR A 65 -20.47 32.92 25.61
N ASN A 66 -21.76 33.21 25.50
CA ASN A 66 -22.84 32.34 25.97
C ASN A 66 -22.56 30.92 25.47
N SER A 67 -22.10 30.08 26.39
CA SER A 67 -21.98 28.64 26.21
C SER A 67 -23.39 28.05 26.26
N MET A 68 -24.16 28.26 25.20
CA MET A 68 -25.32 27.43 24.91
C MET A 68 -24.76 26.13 24.35
N SER A 69 -24.74 25.12 25.20
CA SER A 69 -24.49 23.73 24.88
C SER A 69 -25.32 23.33 23.66
N GLU A 70 -24.71 23.33 22.47
CA GLU A 70 -25.20 22.60 21.32
C GLU A 70 -25.21 21.12 21.70
N GLU A 71 -26.34 20.65 22.21
CA GLU A 71 -26.69 19.23 22.17
C GLU A 71 -26.75 18.83 20.68
N ALA A 72 -25.61 18.39 20.15
CA ALA A 72 -25.51 17.83 18.83
C ALA A 72 -26.52 16.68 18.73
N SER A 73 -27.64 16.95 18.06
CA SER A 73 -28.77 16.03 17.97
C SER A 73 -28.27 14.64 17.53
N PRO A 74 -28.54 13.56 18.29
CA PRO A 74 -28.07 12.21 17.99
C PRO A 74 -28.49 11.73 16.59
N ARG A 75 -29.55 12.32 16.02
CA ARG A 75 -30.02 12.07 14.65
C ARG A 75 -28.98 12.46 13.59
N LYS A 76 -28.23 13.56 13.77
CA LYS A 76 -27.21 14.01 12.82
C LYS A 76 -26.04 13.03 12.75
N HIS A 77 -25.62 12.48 13.90
CA HIS A 77 -24.53 11.52 13.96
C HIS A 77 -24.91 10.18 13.31
N GLU A 78 -26.14 9.70 13.54
CA GLU A 78 -26.61 8.46 12.90
C GLU A 78 -26.75 8.60 11.39
N GLN A 79 -27.23 9.75 10.90
CA GLN A 79 -27.31 10.02 9.47
C GLN A 79 -25.92 10.07 8.82
N ALA A 80 -24.95 10.74 9.44
CA ALA A 80 -23.57 10.75 8.95
C ALA A 80 -22.93 9.36 8.92
N ARG A 81 -23.27 8.50 9.89
CA ARG A 81 -22.86 7.09 9.91
C ARG A 81 -23.47 6.31 8.74
N GLN A 82 -24.77 6.46 8.51
CA GLN A 82 -25.48 5.78 7.44
C GLN A 82 -24.97 6.21 6.05
N ASP A 83 -24.81 7.51 5.82
CA ASP A 83 -24.25 8.06 4.58
C ASP A 83 -22.85 7.50 4.30
N TRP A 84 -22.03 7.35 5.34
CA TRP A 84 -20.69 6.82 5.18
C TRP A 84 -20.70 5.33 4.86
N ILE A 85 -21.59 4.56 5.50
CA ILE A 85 -21.81 3.14 5.19
C ILE A 85 -22.25 3.02 3.73
N GLU A 86 -23.23 3.81 3.29
CA GLU A 86 -23.73 3.78 1.91
C GLU A 86 -22.65 4.15 0.90
N ARG A 87 -21.88 5.21 1.15
CA ARG A 87 -20.73 5.58 0.31
C ARG A 87 -19.67 4.49 0.27
N SER A 88 -19.47 3.78 1.37
CA SER A 88 -18.50 2.70 1.44
C SER A 88 -19.00 1.46 0.74
N VAL A 89 -20.27 1.09 0.90
CA VAL A 89 -20.92 0.02 0.14
C VAL A 89 -20.88 0.36 -1.35
N SER A 90 -21.16 1.60 -1.74
CA SER A 90 -21.06 2.06 -3.14
C SER A 90 -19.62 2.00 -3.67
N TYR A 91 -18.65 2.48 -2.88
CA TYR A 91 -17.22 2.40 -3.23
C TYR A 91 -16.74 0.96 -3.36
N TYR A 92 -17.01 0.12 -2.36
CA TYR A 92 -16.66 -1.30 -2.41
C TYR A 92 -17.39 -1.95 -3.56
N SER A 93 -18.68 -1.67 -3.79
CA SER A 93 -19.41 -2.21 -4.95
C SER A 93 -18.68 -1.82 -6.23
N LYS A 94 -18.23 -0.58 -6.38
CA LYS A 94 -17.49 -0.12 -7.56
C LYS A 94 -16.11 -0.78 -7.70
N VAL A 95 -15.36 -0.90 -6.60
CA VAL A 95 -14.02 -1.50 -6.57
C VAL A 95 -14.06 -3.01 -6.73
N MET A 96 -15.12 -3.66 -6.24
CA MET A 96 -15.26 -5.12 -6.19
C MET A 96 -16.06 -5.67 -7.37
N ARG A 97 -17.01 -4.90 -7.92
CA ARG A 97 -17.75 -5.26 -9.14
C ARG A 97 -16.94 -5.11 -10.40
N GLU A 98 -15.78 -4.46 -10.32
CA GLU A 98 -14.88 -4.10 -11.42
C GLU A 98 -15.38 -4.62 -12.77
N GLU A 99 -16.14 -3.76 -13.46
CA GLU A 99 -16.81 -3.94 -14.76
C GLU A 99 -16.13 -4.98 -15.67
N ARG A 100 -14.80 -5.00 -15.63
CA ARG A 100 -13.91 -5.92 -16.32
C ARG A 100 -14.13 -7.42 -16.03
N ARG A 101 -14.52 -7.85 -14.81
CA ARG A 101 -14.81 -9.29 -14.56
C ARG A 101 -16.06 -9.76 -15.27
N ARG A 102 -17.07 -8.88 -15.38
CA ARG A 102 -18.25 -9.09 -16.23
C ARG A 102 -17.84 -9.10 -17.70
N THR A 103 -16.99 -8.16 -18.13
CA THR A 103 -16.50 -8.10 -19.52
C THR A 103 -15.65 -9.30 -19.94
N ILE A 104 -14.88 -9.89 -19.01
CA ILE A 104 -14.04 -11.08 -19.26
C ILE A 104 -14.86 -12.38 -19.09
N GLY A 105 -16.11 -12.31 -18.60
CA GLY A 105 -16.96 -13.49 -18.41
C GLY A 105 -16.55 -14.38 -17.22
N GLN A 106 -15.82 -13.82 -16.24
CA GLN A 106 -15.35 -14.57 -15.07
C GLN A 106 -16.42 -14.75 -13.98
N LEU A 107 -17.52 -14.02 -14.04
CA LEU A 107 -18.71 -14.27 -13.22
C LEU A 107 -19.95 -14.32 -14.12
N PRO A 108 -20.79 -15.36 -14.01
CA PRO A 108 -22.11 -15.35 -14.63
C PRO A 108 -22.95 -14.23 -14.01
N ASP A 109 -23.61 -13.42 -14.85
CA ASP A 109 -24.46 -12.31 -14.37
C ASP A 109 -25.54 -12.79 -13.37
N VAL A 110 -25.98 -14.05 -13.49
CA VAL A 110 -27.01 -14.66 -12.64
C VAL A 110 -26.60 -14.73 -11.16
N VAL A 111 -25.32 -14.91 -10.83
CA VAL A 111 -24.87 -15.10 -9.44
C VAL A 111 -24.80 -13.77 -8.69
N VAL A 112 -24.39 -12.70 -9.38
CA VAL A 112 -24.12 -11.38 -8.77
C VAL A 112 -25.38 -10.68 -8.29
N ASP A 113 -26.52 -10.94 -8.94
CA ASP A 113 -27.78 -10.29 -8.63
C ASP A 113 -28.63 -11.07 -7.59
N THR A 114 -28.09 -12.16 -7.04
CA THR A 114 -28.76 -12.89 -5.95
C THR A 114 -28.81 -12.03 -4.67
N PRO A 115 -29.95 -11.95 -3.96
CA PRO A 115 -30.07 -11.21 -2.70
C PRO A 115 -29.05 -11.65 -1.64
N GLN A 116 -28.74 -12.94 -1.60
CA GLN A 116 -27.77 -13.53 -0.66
C GLN A 116 -26.37 -12.96 -0.88
N TYR A 117 -25.89 -12.93 -2.13
CA TYR A 117 -24.59 -12.35 -2.46
C TYR A 117 -24.53 -10.87 -2.09
N GLN A 118 -25.61 -10.12 -2.31
CA GLN A 118 -25.68 -8.71 -1.93
C GLN A 118 -25.64 -8.52 -0.41
N GLU A 119 -26.33 -9.36 0.37
CA GLU A 119 -26.32 -9.31 1.83
C GLU A 119 -24.94 -9.61 2.41
N GLU A 120 -24.28 -10.67 1.93
CA GLU A 120 -22.90 -11.00 2.31
C GLU A 120 -21.93 -9.87 1.99
N PHE A 121 -22.10 -9.26 0.82
CA PHE A 121 -21.29 -8.14 0.39
C PHE A 121 -21.45 -6.93 1.31
N VAL A 122 -22.69 -6.57 1.65
CA VAL A 122 -22.98 -5.48 2.59
C VAL A 122 -22.41 -5.79 3.98
N LEU A 123 -22.51 -7.03 4.45
CA LEU A 123 -21.94 -7.46 5.72
C LEU A 123 -20.42 -7.31 5.73
N LEU A 124 -19.75 -7.75 4.67
CA LEU A 124 -18.30 -7.60 4.52
C LEU A 124 -17.88 -6.12 4.51
N ALA A 125 -18.58 -5.28 3.75
CA ALA A 125 -18.32 -3.84 3.71
C ALA A 125 -18.49 -3.17 5.09
N LYS A 126 -19.52 -3.57 5.86
CA LYS A 126 -19.70 -3.14 7.26
C LYS A 126 -18.53 -3.57 8.14
N LYS A 127 -18.02 -4.79 8.01
CA LYS A 127 -16.85 -5.27 8.76
C LYS A 127 -15.59 -4.46 8.43
N HIS A 128 -15.32 -4.19 7.14
CA HIS A 128 -14.21 -3.32 6.74
C HIS A 128 -14.37 -1.90 7.27
N TYR A 129 -15.59 -1.34 7.28
CA TYR A 129 -15.85 -0.04 7.89
C TYR A 129 -15.41 0.01 9.35
N PHE A 130 -15.84 -0.96 10.15
CA PHE A 130 -15.46 -1.01 11.57
C PHE A 130 -13.94 -1.10 11.73
N ALA A 131 -13.26 -1.93 10.92
CA ALA A 131 -11.81 -2.01 10.95
C ALA A 131 -11.15 -0.66 10.60
N ILE A 132 -11.60 0.02 9.54
CA ILE A 132 -11.10 1.35 9.15
C ILE A 132 -11.35 2.37 10.26
N ARG A 133 -12.51 2.33 10.94
CA ARG A 133 -12.79 3.22 12.06
C ARG A 133 -11.80 2.99 13.20
N LYS A 134 -11.48 1.73 13.53
CA LYS A 134 -10.43 1.40 14.52
C LYS A 134 -9.06 1.96 14.13
N VAL A 135 -8.72 1.94 12.83
CA VAL A 135 -7.48 2.59 12.34
C VAL A 135 -7.51 4.10 12.55
N LYS A 136 -8.65 4.76 12.28
CA LYS A 136 -8.81 6.20 12.51
C LYS A 136 -8.73 6.57 14.00
N ASP A 137 -9.23 5.70 14.88
CA ASP A 137 -9.15 5.87 16.32
C ASP A 137 -7.76 5.51 16.90
N GLY A 138 -6.77 5.18 16.07
CA GLY A 138 -5.42 4.79 16.49
C GLY A 138 -5.31 3.37 17.08
N LYS A 139 -6.40 2.60 17.08
CA LYS A 139 -6.48 1.23 17.65
C LYS A 139 -6.01 0.18 16.64
N PHE A 140 -4.74 0.25 16.24
CA PHE A 140 -4.19 -0.59 15.16
C PHE A 140 -4.27 -2.09 15.45
N THR A 141 -3.98 -2.54 16.67
CA THR A 141 -4.06 -3.96 17.04
C THR A 141 -5.48 -4.51 16.88
N GLN A 142 -6.51 -3.75 17.27
CA GLN A 142 -7.90 -4.16 17.12
C GLN A 142 -8.31 -4.21 15.63
N ALA A 143 -7.88 -3.21 14.85
CA ALA A 143 -8.12 -3.21 13.41
C ALA A 143 -7.48 -4.42 12.73
N GLU A 144 -6.27 -4.80 13.17
CA GLU A 144 -5.57 -5.96 12.66
C GLU A 144 -6.32 -7.26 12.96
N THR A 145 -6.75 -7.45 14.21
CA THR A 145 -7.58 -8.61 14.60
C THR A 145 -8.84 -8.70 13.74
N LEU A 146 -9.51 -7.57 13.48
CA LEU A 146 -10.69 -7.54 12.60
C LEU A 146 -10.36 -7.98 11.19
N TYR A 147 -9.29 -7.46 10.57
CA TYR A 147 -8.90 -7.87 9.22
C TYR A 147 -8.51 -9.34 9.13
N ARG A 148 -7.80 -9.89 10.13
CA ARG A 148 -7.46 -11.31 10.18
C ARG A 148 -8.71 -12.19 10.27
N LYS A 149 -9.64 -11.83 11.16
CA LYS A 149 -10.93 -12.52 11.27
C LYS A 149 -11.72 -12.49 9.96
N ILE A 150 -11.76 -11.35 9.28
CA ILE A 150 -12.43 -11.23 7.96
C ILE A 150 -11.77 -12.16 6.94
N ILE A 151 -10.43 -12.25 6.92
CA ILE A 151 -9.72 -13.18 6.02
C ILE A 151 -10.11 -14.62 6.34
N GLU A 152 -10.07 -15.02 7.62
CA GLU A 152 -10.46 -16.37 8.05
C GLU A 152 -11.90 -16.71 7.65
N GLU A 153 -12.84 -15.77 7.82
CA GLU A 153 -14.23 -15.94 7.39
C GLU A 153 -14.36 -16.09 5.87
N ILE A 154 -13.63 -15.29 5.08
CA ILE A 154 -13.63 -15.43 3.60
C ILE A 154 -13.11 -16.80 3.20
N LEU A 155 -12.05 -17.29 3.84
CA LEU A 155 -11.46 -18.59 3.53
C LEU A 155 -12.37 -19.75 3.93
N HIS A 156 -13.08 -19.62 5.05
CA HIS A 156 -14.01 -20.65 5.51
C HIS A 156 -15.28 -20.73 4.65
N ASN A 157 -15.77 -19.59 4.15
CA ASN A 157 -16.99 -19.51 3.33
C ASN A 157 -16.77 -19.84 1.85
N THR A 158 -15.53 -20.02 1.40
CA THR A 158 -15.23 -20.52 0.06
C THR A 158 -15.53 -22.02 -0.02
N ASP A 159 -16.79 -22.38 -0.21
CA ASP A 159 -17.17 -23.72 -0.68
C ASP A 159 -16.50 -24.00 -2.05
N GLU A 160 -16.39 -25.28 -2.41
CA GLU A 160 -15.49 -25.81 -3.46
C GLU A 160 -15.63 -25.19 -4.88
N GLN A 161 -16.64 -24.35 -5.15
CA GLN A 161 -16.99 -23.93 -6.51
C GLN A 161 -16.94 -22.44 -6.84
N GLU A 162 -16.95 -21.50 -5.88
CA GLU A 162 -16.88 -20.07 -6.21
C GLU A 162 -15.74 -19.36 -5.50
N CYS A 163 -14.81 -18.82 -6.30
CA CYS A 163 -13.59 -18.26 -5.77
C CYS A 163 -13.67 -16.75 -5.56
N ASP A 164 -13.82 -16.33 -4.30
CA ASP A 164 -13.88 -14.93 -3.86
C ASP A 164 -12.50 -14.22 -3.80
N HIS A 165 -11.63 -14.44 -4.80
CA HIS A 165 -10.29 -13.84 -4.87
C HIS A 165 -10.28 -12.32 -4.71
N ALA A 166 -11.37 -11.66 -5.13
CA ALA A 166 -11.57 -10.23 -4.94
C ALA A 166 -11.67 -9.83 -3.47
N LYS A 167 -12.52 -10.53 -2.69
CA LYS A 167 -12.78 -10.24 -1.28
C LYS A 167 -11.51 -10.46 -0.47
N LEU A 168 -10.81 -11.55 -0.77
CA LEU A 168 -9.53 -11.88 -0.17
C LEU A 168 -8.47 -10.81 -0.51
N ALA A 169 -8.27 -10.51 -1.80
CA ALA A 169 -7.27 -9.54 -2.25
C ALA A 169 -7.45 -8.15 -1.60
N VAL A 170 -8.68 -7.63 -1.58
CA VAL A 170 -8.95 -6.32 -0.98
C VAL A 170 -8.68 -6.33 0.52
N THR A 171 -9.11 -7.37 1.23
CA THR A 171 -8.88 -7.47 2.68
C THR A 171 -7.38 -7.61 3.00
N THR A 172 -6.64 -8.39 2.21
CA THR A 172 -5.18 -8.51 2.32
C THR A 172 -4.49 -7.17 2.09
N LEU A 173 -4.88 -6.41 1.07
CA LEU A 173 -4.29 -5.10 0.80
C LEU A 173 -4.52 -4.12 1.97
N LEU A 174 -5.72 -4.10 2.54
CA LEU A 174 -6.03 -3.27 3.71
C LEU A 174 -5.20 -3.67 4.93
N LEU A 175 -5.05 -4.97 5.18
CA LEU A 175 -4.20 -5.48 6.25
C LEU A 175 -2.72 -5.12 6.04
N ALA A 176 -2.20 -5.27 4.82
CA ALA A 176 -0.82 -4.92 4.47
C ALA A 176 -0.55 -3.42 4.67
N LEU A 177 -1.51 -2.55 4.34
CA LEU A 177 -1.40 -1.11 4.60
C LEU A 177 -1.39 -0.78 6.09
N LEU A 178 -2.22 -1.47 6.87
CA LEU A 178 -2.23 -1.33 8.32
C LEU A 178 -0.88 -1.74 8.92
N THR A 179 -0.35 -2.91 8.58
CA THR A 179 0.94 -3.39 9.11
C THR A 179 2.10 -2.50 8.66
N LYS A 180 2.04 -1.95 7.44
CA LYS A 180 3.01 -0.95 6.98
C LYS A 180 2.94 0.31 7.83
N ARG A 181 1.73 0.80 8.16
CA ARG A 181 1.54 1.98 9.03
C ARG A 181 2.04 1.73 10.45
N MET A 182 1.99 0.50 10.93
CA MET A 182 2.58 0.10 12.22
C MET A 182 4.12 0.05 12.21
N GLY A 183 4.78 0.26 11.06
CA GLY A 183 6.23 0.25 10.96
C GLY A 183 6.86 -1.15 10.98
N ASP A 184 6.07 -2.21 10.74
CA ASP A 184 6.58 -3.58 10.71
C ASP A 184 6.65 -4.13 9.27
N PRO A 185 7.81 -3.98 8.59
CA PRO A 185 7.97 -4.46 7.23
C PRO A 185 8.04 -5.99 7.15
N LYS A 186 8.43 -6.69 8.22
CA LYS A 186 8.49 -8.16 8.23
C LYS A 186 7.08 -8.73 8.23
N LYS A 187 6.21 -8.18 9.07
CA LYS A 187 4.79 -8.53 9.13
C LYS A 187 4.06 -8.19 7.85
N THR A 188 4.36 -7.04 7.25
CA THR A 188 3.79 -6.65 5.95
C THR A 188 4.16 -7.65 4.85
N ARG A 189 5.42 -8.10 4.79
CA ARG A 189 5.83 -9.18 3.86
C ARG A 189 5.06 -10.47 4.12
N SER A 190 4.92 -10.87 5.39
CA SER A 190 4.17 -12.07 5.78
C SER A 190 2.72 -12.03 5.28
N VAL A 191 2.04 -10.88 5.38
CA VAL A 191 0.67 -10.71 4.86
C VAL A 191 0.59 -10.97 3.36
N PHE A 192 1.51 -10.42 2.57
CA PHE A 192 1.56 -10.67 1.12
C PHE A 192 1.87 -12.14 0.79
N LEU A 193 2.87 -12.72 1.46
CA LEU A 193 3.25 -14.12 1.23
C LEU A 193 2.13 -15.09 1.61
N GLN A 194 1.40 -14.82 2.70
CA GLN A 194 0.26 -15.64 3.10
C GLN A 194 -0.85 -15.61 2.04
N PHE A 195 -1.13 -14.44 1.46
CA PHE A 195 -2.08 -14.35 0.35
C PHE A 195 -1.65 -15.22 -0.84
N PHE A 196 -0.37 -15.17 -1.25
CA PHE A 196 0.09 -15.99 -2.37
C PHE A 196 0.13 -17.49 -2.08
N ARG A 197 0.40 -17.87 -0.82
CA ARG A 197 0.28 -19.27 -0.40
C ARG A 197 -1.14 -19.77 -0.63
N ILE A 198 -2.13 -19.04 -0.14
CA ILE A 198 -3.53 -19.44 -0.22
C ILE A 198 -4.10 -19.33 -1.64
N ALA A 199 -3.85 -18.20 -2.32
CA ALA A 199 -4.48 -17.88 -3.60
C ALA A 199 -3.79 -18.49 -4.83
N VAL A 200 -2.52 -18.93 -4.71
CA VAL A 200 -1.74 -19.42 -5.86
C VAL A 200 -1.25 -20.86 -5.69
N LEU A 201 -0.93 -21.31 -4.48
CA LEU A 201 -0.36 -22.66 -4.28
C LEU A 201 -1.39 -23.70 -3.87
N GLU A 202 -2.42 -23.32 -3.11
CA GLU A 202 -3.38 -24.28 -2.53
C GLU A 202 -4.54 -24.63 -3.48
N ARG A 203 -4.57 -24.10 -4.71
CA ARG A 203 -5.62 -24.40 -5.70
C ARG A 203 -5.02 -25.03 -6.95
N GLU A 204 -5.48 -26.23 -7.30
CA GLU A 204 -5.03 -27.05 -8.44
C GLU A 204 -5.44 -26.51 -9.83
N GLY A 205 -5.75 -25.22 -9.95
CA GLY A 205 -6.03 -24.58 -11.24
C GLY A 205 -5.21 -23.30 -11.36
N ASP A 206 -4.51 -23.14 -12.49
CA ASP A 206 -3.78 -21.94 -12.91
C ASP A 206 -4.73 -20.73 -13.04
N THR A 207 -5.30 -20.29 -11.94
CA THR A 207 -6.26 -19.18 -11.88
C THR A 207 -5.47 -17.88 -11.73
N GLU A 208 -4.74 -17.56 -12.79
CA GLU A 208 -4.17 -16.23 -13.02
C GLU A 208 -5.32 -15.21 -13.10
N CYS A 209 -5.66 -14.62 -11.96
CA CYS A 209 -6.72 -13.62 -11.88
C CYS A 209 -6.16 -12.20 -11.72
N ALA A 210 -6.87 -11.22 -12.29
CA ALA A 210 -6.50 -9.81 -12.21
C ALA A 210 -6.43 -9.29 -10.75
N CYS A 211 -7.17 -9.90 -9.82
CA CYS A 211 -7.09 -9.57 -8.39
C CYS A 211 -5.71 -9.88 -7.83
N SER A 212 -5.18 -11.08 -8.09
CA SER A 212 -3.85 -11.50 -7.67
C SER A 212 -2.75 -10.66 -8.33
N ALA A 213 -2.96 -10.25 -9.59
CA ALA A 213 -2.05 -9.31 -10.27
C ALA A 213 -1.93 -7.98 -9.52
N LYS A 214 -3.04 -7.41 -9.05
CA LYS A 214 -3.04 -6.18 -8.25
C LYS A 214 -2.34 -6.35 -6.90
N VAL A 215 -2.50 -7.50 -6.25
CA VAL A 215 -1.78 -7.79 -5.00
C VAL A 215 -0.27 -7.92 -5.26
N LEU A 216 0.15 -8.59 -6.34
CA LEU A 216 1.56 -8.66 -6.76
C LEU A 216 2.14 -7.28 -7.06
N GLN A 217 1.41 -6.44 -7.78
CA GLN A 217 1.81 -5.07 -8.08
C GLN A 217 2.02 -4.26 -6.78
N ALA A 218 1.08 -4.34 -5.84
CA ALA A 218 1.20 -3.67 -4.55
C ALA A 218 2.40 -4.19 -3.74
N TYR A 219 2.62 -5.51 -3.75
CA TYR A 219 3.77 -6.12 -3.08
C TYR A 219 5.10 -5.67 -3.70
N ALA A 220 5.15 -5.59 -5.02
CA ALA A 220 6.32 -5.07 -5.73
C ALA A 220 6.63 -3.62 -5.32
N LEU A 221 5.63 -2.74 -5.28
CA LEU A 221 5.81 -1.36 -4.83
C LEU A 221 6.32 -1.29 -3.38
N PHE A 222 5.80 -2.14 -2.50
CA PHE A 222 6.29 -2.26 -1.14
C PHE A 222 7.78 -2.67 -1.12
N GLU A 223 8.19 -3.72 -1.84
CA GLU A 223 9.60 -4.15 -1.86
C GLU A 223 10.52 -3.10 -2.48
N MET A 224 10.03 -2.33 -3.47
CA MET A 224 10.78 -1.19 -4.03
C MET A 224 11.09 -0.15 -2.94
N GLN A 225 10.10 0.19 -2.11
CA GLN A 225 10.27 1.15 -1.01
C GLN A 225 11.23 0.63 0.08
N GLN A 226 11.37 -0.68 0.22
CA GLN A 226 12.30 -1.31 1.16
C GLN A 226 13.72 -1.46 0.60
N GLY A 227 14.01 -0.93 -0.60
CA GLY A 227 15.31 -1.04 -1.26
C GLY A 227 15.52 -2.35 -2.04
N ASN A 228 14.53 -3.26 -2.04
CA ASN A 228 14.60 -4.55 -2.73
C ASN A 228 14.18 -4.41 -4.20
N SER A 229 14.87 -3.53 -4.94
CA SER A 229 14.52 -3.12 -6.30
C SER A 229 14.49 -4.29 -7.29
N PHE A 230 15.43 -5.24 -7.16
CA PHE A 230 15.49 -6.43 -8.01
C PHE A 230 14.25 -7.31 -7.86
N LYS A 231 13.92 -7.68 -6.61
CA LYS A 231 12.74 -8.49 -6.28
C LYS A 231 11.46 -7.79 -6.71
N SER A 232 11.40 -6.47 -6.53
CA SER A 232 10.27 -5.66 -6.97
C SER A 232 10.02 -5.77 -8.48
N VAL A 233 11.07 -5.69 -9.31
CA VAL A 233 10.94 -5.85 -10.78
C VAL A 233 10.43 -7.25 -11.14
N GLU A 234 10.89 -8.29 -10.45
CA GLU A 234 10.43 -9.67 -10.68
C GLU A 234 8.95 -9.85 -10.32
N LEU A 235 8.53 -9.29 -9.17
CA LEU A 235 7.13 -9.30 -8.76
C LEU A 235 6.23 -8.58 -9.77
N VAL A 236 6.65 -7.43 -10.33
CA VAL A 236 5.86 -6.75 -11.37
C VAL A 236 5.76 -7.57 -12.65
N LYS A 237 6.84 -8.25 -13.06
CA LYS A 237 6.77 -9.12 -14.24
C LYS A 237 5.76 -10.25 -14.03
N LYS A 238 5.81 -10.90 -12.87
CA LYS A 238 4.80 -11.91 -12.49
C LYS A 238 3.38 -11.33 -12.46
N ALA A 239 3.21 -10.09 -11.99
CA ALA A 239 1.91 -9.41 -12.04
C ALA A 239 1.41 -9.20 -13.48
N LEU A 240 2.30 -8.96 -14.44
CA LEU A 240 1.96 -8.78 -15.86
C LEU A 240 1.58 -10.06 -16.56
N ASP A 241 2.16 -11.17 -16.13
CA ASP A 241 1.76 -12.50 -16.60
C ASP A 241 0.27 -12.72 -16.27
N PHE A 242 -0.16 -12.28 -15.09
CA PHE A 242 -1.54 -12.39 -14.62
C PHE A 242 -2.48 -11.34 -15.21
N ASP A 243 -2.03 -10.09 -15.39
CA ASP A 243 -2.80 -9.00 -16.02
C ASP A 243 -1.90 -8.07 -16.85
N LYS A 244 -1.95 -8.27 -18.16
CA LYS A 244 -1.20 -7.46 -19.15
C LYS A 244 -1.56 -5.97 -19.12
N THR A 245 -2.74 -5.61 -18.61
CA THR A 245 -3.15 -4.19 -18.54
C THR A 245 -2.31 -3.40 -17.54
N LEU A 246 -1.57 -4.07 -16.65
CA LEU A 246 -0.62 -3.45 -15.73
C LEU A 246 0.68 -3.01 -16.42
N ALA A 247 0.87 -3.25 -17.72
CA ALA A 247 2.10 -2.91 -18.46
C ALA A 247 2.59 -1.46 -18.28
N PRO A 248 1.73 -0.43 -18.14
CA PRO A 248 2.18 0.94 -17.88
C PRO A 248 3.03 1.11 -16.61
N VAL A 249 2.95 0.19 -15.64
CA VAL A 249 3.72 0.24 -14.38
C VAL A 249 5.22 0.16 -14.63
N LEU A 250 5.65 -0.63 -15.63
CA LEU A 250 7.07 -0.72 -16.00
C LEU A 250 7.63 0.60 -16.53
N LYS A 251 6.76 1.50 -17.02
CA LYS A 251 7.18 2.82 -17.48
C LYS A 251 7.45 3.78 -16.32
N TRP A 252 7.12 3.45 -15.07
CA TRP A 252 7.38 4.35 -13.94
C TRP A 252 8.89 4.44 -13.67
N LYS A 253 9.36 5.66 -13.33
CA LYS A 253 10.79 5.97 -13.16
C LYS A 253 11.51 4.95 -12.26
N GLN A 254 10.96 4.65 -11.09
CA GLN A 254 11.56 3.72 -10.13
C GLN A 254 11.82 2.31 -10.70
N PHE A 255 10.92 1.79 -11.56
CA PHE A 255 11.10 0.48 -12.17
C PHE A 255 12.10 0.51 -13.32
N ARG A 256 12.12 1.59 -14.10
CA ARG A 256 13.15 1.79 -15.15
C ARG A 256 14.54 1.89 -14.55
N ASP A 257 14.70 2.67 -13.48
CA ASP A 257 15.98 2.86 -12.80
C ASP A 257 16.48 1.53 -12.20
N ALA A 258 15.58 0.75 -11.58
CA ALA A 258 15.89 -0.59 -11.07
C ALA A 258 16.34 -1.56 -12.18
N GLN A 259 15.71 -1.52 -13.36
CA GLN A 259 16.10 -2.34 -14.50
C GLN A 259 17.50 -1.99 -15.03
N HIS A 260 17.82 -0.69 -15.13
CA HIS A 260 19.16 -0.24 -15.53
C HIS A 260 20.23 -0.62 -14.49
N GLY A 261 19.90 -0.54 -13.19
CA GLY A 261 20.78 -0.99 -12.11
C GLY A 261 21.19 -2.46 -12.25
N LYS A 262 20.21 -3.34 -12.55
CA LYS A 262 20.45 -4.78 -12.78
C LYS A 262 21.46 -5.04 -13.91
N LEU A 263 21.42 -4.25 -14.98
CA LEU A 263 22.35 -4.39 -16.11
C LEU A 263 23.79 -3.99 -15.72
N LYS A 264 23.96 -2.93 -14.92
CA LYS A 264 25.28 -2.48 -14.46
C LYS A 264 25.91 -3.51 -13.52
N SER A 265 25.16 -4.01 -12.54
CA SER A 265 25.68 -5.02 -11.58
C SER A 265 26.06 -6.34 -12.27
N ARG A 266 25.29 -6.80 -13.28
CA ARG A 266 25.66 -8.01 -14.05
C ARG A 266 26.95 -7.81 -14.85
N ARG A 267 27.16 -6.64 -15.45
CA ARG A 267 28.40 -6.34 -16.18
C ARG A 267 29.61 -6.33 -15.24
N GLN A 268 29.48 -5.75 -14.05
CA GLN A 268 30.56 -5.74 -13.05
C GLN A 268 30.89 -7.16 -12.55
N GLN A 269 29.88 -8.00 -12.31
CA GLN A 269 30.10 -9.41 -11.95
C GLN A 269 30.79 -10.20 -13.06
N GLN A 270 30.38 -10.01 -14.31
CA GLN A 270 31.03 -10.66 -15.47
C GLN A 270 32.48 -10.22 -15.63
N GLN A 271 32.78 -8.93 -15.44
CA GLN A 271 34.15 -8.41 -15.45
C GLN A 271 35.00 -9.02 -14.33
N HIS A 272 34.46 -9.11 -13.11
CA HIS A 272 35.17 -9.76 -11.99
C HIS A 272 35.43 -11.25 -12.23
N HIS A 273 34.46 -11.98 -12.80
CA HIS A 273 34.64 -13.39 -13.14
C HIS A 273 35.73 -13.56 -14.20
N HIS A 274 35.73 -12.71 -15.23
CA HIS A 274 36.75 -12.75 -16.29
C HIS A 274 38.16 -12.48 -15.74
N GLN A 275 38.31 -11.47 -14.88
CA GLN A 275 39.59 -11.18 -14.22
C GLN A 275 40.08 -12.35 -13.34
N ARG A 276 39.17 -13.03 -12.61
CA ARG A 276 39.52 -14.21 -11.81
C ARG A 276 39.96 -15.41 -12.67
N SER A 277 39.33 -15.63 -13.81
CA SER A 277 39.71 -16.73 -14.72
C SER A 277 41.09 -16.55 -15.35
N PHE A 278 41.59 -15.31 -15.48
CA PHE A 278 42.96 -15.07 -15.94
C PHE A 278 44.00 -15.22 -14.84
N ALA A 279 43.69 -14.82 -13.61
CA ALA A 279 44.63 -14.91 -12.48
C ALA A 279 44.95 -16.36 -12.06
N THR A 280 44.15 -17.33 -12.48
CA THR A 280 44.33 -18.77 -12.15
C THR A 280 45.13 -19.54 -13.21
N GLN A 281 45.53 -18.91 -14.31
CA GLN A 281 46.40 -19.53 -15.33
C GLN A 281 47.90 -19.23 -15.12
N THR A 282 48.32 -18.86 -13.90
CA THR A 282 49.74 -18.72 -13.59
C THR A 282 50.37 -20.11 -13.55
N PRO A 283 51.28 -20.46 -14.48
CA PRO A 283 51.90 -21.78 -14.51
C PRO A 283 52.73 -21.97 -13.23
N ALA A 284 52.60 -23.15 -12.61
CA ALA A 284 53.43 -23.53 -11.48
C ALA A 284 54.91 -23.64 -11.92
N PRO A 285 55.87 -23.16 -11.12
CA PRO A 285 57.29 -23.16 -11.45
C PRO A 285 57.89 -24.56 -11.55
#